data_AF-A0A3S0UIB3-F1
#
_entry.id   AF-A0A3S0UIB3-F1
#
_cell.length_a   1.000
_cell.length_b   1.000
_cell.length_c   1.000
_cell.angle_alpha   90.00
_cell.angle_beta   90.00
_cell.angle_gamma   90.00
#
_symmetry.space_group_name_H-M   'P 1'
#
loop_
_entity.id
_entity.type
_entity.pdbx_description
1 polymer ?
#
loop_
_entity_poly.entity_id
_entity_poly.type
_entity_poly.pdbx_seq_one_letter_code
_entity_poly.pdbx_strand_id
1 'polypeptide(L)'
;RARTALTRAYTGRWARSLATAFMAEHPDAPAAYPEVNVLTKGLRAAAAAVGDLERVHLWAGTEAHRVREAPAADVLASLAP
;
A
#
# COMPACT_ATOMS: atom_id res chain seq x y z
N ARG A 1 -7.68 -14.34 4.34
CA ARG A 1 -7.56 -12.94 4.81
C ARG A 1 -6.43 -12.27 4.04
N ALA A 2 -6.63 -11.06 3.50
CA ALA A 2 -5.56 -10.31 2.85
C ALA A 2 -4.45 -10.02 3.87
N ARG A 3 -3.21 -10.42 3.57
CA ARG A 3 -2.05 -10.26 4.46
C ARG A 3 -1.44 -8.88 4.21
N THR A 4 -0.88 -8.25 5.24
CA THR A 4 -0.05 -7.05 5.08
C THR A 4 1.41 -7.35 5.38
N ALA A 5 2.32 -6.63 4.73
CA ALA A 5 3.76 -6.74 4.95
C ALA A 5 4.45 -5.38 4.81
N LEU A 6 5.63 -5.26 5.44
CA LEU A 6 6.52 -4.11 5.25
C LEU A 6 7.29 -4.28 3.93
N THR A 7 7.45 -3.19 3.20
CA THR A 7 8.21 -3.17 1.94
C THR A 7 8.88 -1.82 1.71
N ARG A 8 9.98 -1.83 0.94
CA ARG A 8 10.58 -0.63 0.32
C ARG A 8 10.29 -0.55 -1.18
N ALA A 9 9.69 -1.57 -1.78
CA ALA A 9 9.59 -1.75 -3.23
C ALA A 9 8.99 -0.56 -3.97
N TYR A 10 8.01 0.12 -3.38
CA TYR A 10 7.30 1.22 -4.04
C TYR A 10 7.97 2.59 -3.87
N THR A 11 8.71 2.82 -2.78
CA THR A 11 9.14 4.19 -2.43
C THR A 11 10.58 4.30 -1.96
N GLY A 12 11.24 3.18 -1.67
CA GLY A 12 12.58 3.14 -1.08
C GLY A 12 12.60 3.42 0.43
N ARG A 13 11.44 3.65 1.06
CA ARG A 13 11.28 3.76 2.52
C ARG A 13 10.32 2.66 3.00
N TRP A 14 10.56 2.13 4.20
CA TRP A 14 9.66 1.15 4.80
C TRP A 14 8.23 1.70 4.93
N ALA A 15 7.29 1.00 4.31
CA ALA A 15 5.86 1.25 4.40
C ALA A 15 5.10 -0.08 4.49
N ARG A 16 3.89 -0.09 5.03
CA ARG A 16 3.04 -1.29 5.13
C ARG A 16 1.94 -1.27 4.06
N SER A 17 1.88 -2.35 3.28
CA SER A 17 0.89 -2.57 2.23
C SER A 17 0.20 -3.91 2.42
N LEU A 18 -0.98 -4.10 1.81
CA LEU A 18 -1.42 -5.43 1.42
C LEU A 18 -0.31 -6.09 0.58
N ALA A 19 -0.05 -7.37 0.84
CA ALA A 19 0.93 -8.14 0.09
C ALA A 19 0.50 -8.23 -1.37
N THR A 20 1.44 -7.96 -2.28
CA THR A 20 1.24 -7.88 -3.74
C THR A 20 2.40 -8.61 -4.43
N ALA A 21 2.20 -9.05 -5.68
CA ALA A 21 3.25 -9.68 -6.49
C ALA A 21 4.47 -8.77 -6.65
N PHE A 22 4.27 -7.47 -6.89
CA PHE A 22 5.38 -6.51 -7.03
C PHE A 22 6.29 -6.46 -5.79
N MET A 23 5.72 -6.61 -4.58
CA MET A 23 6.52 -6.70 -3.35
C MET A 23 7.34 -8.00 -3.27
N ALA A 24 6.77 -9.12 -3.74
CA ALA A 24 7.45 -10.41 -3.74
C ALA A 24 8.56 -10.50 -4.81
N GLU A 25 8.37 -9.79 -5.93
CA GLU A 25 9.37 -9.63 -7.01
C GLU A 25 10.54 -8.73 -6.60
N HIS A 26 10.35 -7.83 -5.63
CA HIS A 26 11.37 -6.85 -5.19
C HIS A 26 11.59 -6.87 -3.66
N PRO A 27 11.96 -8.02 -3.07
CA PRO A 27 12.08 -8.18 -1.61
C PRO A 27 13.25 -7.36 -1.02
N ASP A 28 14.24 -7.03 -1.84
CA ASP A 28 15.52 -6.41 -1.49
C ASP A 28 15.62 -4.94 -1.95
N ALA A 29 14.50 -4.33 -2.34
CA ALA A 29 14.45 -2.93 -2.79
C ALA A 29 15.24 -1.98 -1.86
N PRO A 30 16.06 -1.06 -2.42
CA PRO A 30 17.04 -0.30 -1.64
C PRO A 30 16.38 0.73 -0.72
N ALA A 31 17.13 1.16 0.30
CA ALA A 31 16.76 2.32 1.12
C ALA A 31 17.06 3.63 0.37
N ALA A 32 16.24 3.96 -0.63
CA ALA A 32 16.45 5.11 -1.51
C ALA A 32 15.14 5.88 -1.71
N TYR A 33 14.78 6.67 -0.72
CA TYR A 33 13.65 7.59 -0.79
C TYR A 33 14.16 9.03 -0.92
N PRO A 34 13.65 9.82 -1.89
CA PRO A 34 12.48 9.54 -2.74
C PRO A 34 12.79 8.93 -4.12
N GLU A 35 14.02 8.51 -4.40
CA GLU A 35 14.45 8.06 -5.74
C GLU A 35 13.59 6.90 -6.27
N VAL A 36 13.35 5.87 -5.45
CA VAL A 36 12.50 4.73 -5.82
C VAL A 36 11.04 5.16 -5.98
N ASN A 37 10.56 6.12 -5.19
CA ASN A 37 9.20 6.66 -5.33
C ASN A 37 9.01 7.35 -6.69
N VAL A 38 9.99 8.14 -7.12
CA VAL A 38 9.99 8.80 -8.43
C VAL A 38 10.10 7.76 -9.55
N LEU A 39 11.06 6.83 -9.43
CA LEU A 39 11.30 5.76 -10.40
C LEU A 39 10.05 4.92 -10.68
N THR A 40 9.32 4.52 -9.64
CA THR A 40 8.14 3.64 -9.79
C THR A 40 6.84 4.38 -10.08
N LYS A 41 6.83 5.72 -10.05
CA LYS A 41 5.58 6.51 -10.18
C LYS A 41 4.81 6.19 -11.46
N GLY A 42 5.52 6.15 -12.60
CA GLY A 42 4.91 5.85 -13.91
C GLY A 42 4.35 4.43 -13.99
N LEU A 43 5.10 3.44 -13.49
CA LEU A 43 4.67 2.03 -13.42
C LEU A 43 3.38 1.88 -12.61
N ARG A 44 3.34 2.48 -11.41
CA ARG A 44 2.17 2.43 -10.53
C ARG A 44 0.96 3.13 -11.15
N ALA A 45 1.16 4.26 -11.85
CA ALA A 45 0.09 4.96 -12.54
C ALA A 45 -0.49 4.15 -13.69
N ALA A 46 0.37 3.52 -14.51
CA ALA A 46 -0.07 2.66 -15.61
C ALA A 46 -0.84 1.43 -15.11
N ALA A 47 -0.35 0.78 -14.04
CA ALA A 47 -1.05 -0.35 -13.41
C ALA A 47 -2.43 0.05 -12.87
N ALA A 48 -2.52 1.20 -12.17
CA ALA A 48 -3.78 1.71 -11.66
C ALA A 48 -4.79 2.01 -12.78
N ALA A 49 -4.34 2.54 -13.92
CA ALA A 49 -5.21 2.87 -15.05
C ALA A 49 -5.90 1.64 -15.67
N VAL A 50 -5.31 0.45 -15.54
CA VAL A 50 -5.87 -0.82 -16.05
C VAL A 50 -6.42 -1.72 -14.93
N GLY A 51 -6.45 -1.24 -13.69
CA GLY A 51 -6.95 -2.00 -12.54
C GLY A 51 -6.03 -3.13 -12.06
N ASP A 52 -4.74 -3.10 -12.40
CA ASP A 52 -3.76 -4.07 -11.91
C ASP A 52 -3.33 -3.73 -10.48
N LEU A 53 -4.07 -4.26 -9.50
CA LEU A 53 -3.81 -4.02 -8.08
C LEU A 53 -2.52 -4.69 -7.59
N GLU A 54 -1.96 -5.68 -8.30
CA GLU A 54 -0.73 -6.39 -7.91
C GLU A 54 0.55 -5.56 -8.12
N ARG A 55 0.44 -4.43 -8.84
CA ARG A 55 1.54 -3.49 -9.13
C ARG A 55 1.30 -2.09 -8.56
N VAL A 56 0.29 -1.95 -7.71
CA VAL A 56 -0.03 -0.70 -7.02
C VAL A 56 0.26 -0.83 -5.53
N HIS A 57 0.64 0.28 -4.91
CA HIS A 57 0.87 0.34 -3.48
C HIS A 57 -0.48 0.37 -2.72
N LEU A 58 -0.89 -0.78 -2.17
CA LEU A 58 -2.14 -0.93 -1.44
C LEU A 58 -1.92 -0.68 0.06
N TRP A 59 -1.62 0.56 0.44
CA TRP A 59 -1.30 0.91 1.83
C TRP A 59 -2.41 0.50 2.79
N ALA A 60 -2.05 -0.29 3.80
CA ALA A 60 -3.00 -0.90 4.71
C ALA A 60 -2.33 -1.29 6.03
N GLY A 61 -3.02 -1.02 7.14
CA GLY A 61 -2.64 -1.51 8.47
C GLY A 61 -2.87 -3.02 8.63
N THR A 62 -2.42 -3.60 9.75
CA THR A 62 -2.59 -5.05 10.03
C THR A 62 -4.06 -5.47 10.14
N GLU A 63 -4.92 -4.56 10.58
CA GLU A 63 -6.35 -4.80 10.80
C GLU A 63 -7.24 -4.38 9.62
N ALA A 64 -6.68 -4.26 8.40
CA ALA A 64 -7.43 -3.80 7.22
C ALA A 64 -8.67 -4.65 6.90
N HIS A 65 -8.69 -5.93 7.30
CA HIS A 65 -9.84 -6.83 7.17
C HIS A 65 -11.05 -6.43 8.04
N ARG A 66 -10.89 -5.49 8.98
CA ARG A 66 -11.95 -4.94 9.84
C ARG A 66 -12.50 -3.61 9.33
N VAL A 67 -12.04 -3.14 8.16
CA VAL A 67 -12.51 -1.88 7.58
C VAL A 67 -14.02 -1.96 7.31
N ARG A 68 -14.72 -0.85 7.57
CA ARG A 68 -16.11 -0.66 7.20
C ARG A 68 -16.22 0.59 6.36
N GLU A 69 -17.10 0.56 5.36
CA GLU A 69 -17.47 1.76 4.61
C GLU A 69 -18.53 2.52 5.40
N ALA A 70 -18.25 3.79 5.69
CA ALA A 70 -19.17 4.68 6.40
C ALA A 70 -18.74 6.14 6.23
N PRO A 71 -19.65 7.11 6.44
CA PRO A 71 -19.29 8.51 6.58
C PRO A 71 -18.21 8.71 7.65
N ALA A 72 -17.26 9.62 7.39
CA ALA A 72 -16.18 9.90 8.33
C ALA A 72 -16.69 10.34 9.72
N ALA A 73 -17.81 11.07 9.78
CA ALA A 73 -18.45 11.48 11.02
C ALA A 73 -18.90 10.27 11.87
N ASP A 74 -19.49 9.26 11.24
CA ASP A 74 -19.94 8.03 11.92
C ASP A 74 -18.78 7.16 12.39
N VAL A 75 -17.65 7.20 11.66
CA VAL A 75 -16.41 6.56 12.09
C VAL A 75 -15.90 7.25 13.36
N LEU A 76 -15.77 8.58 13.35
CA LEU A 76 -15.31 9.34 14.51
C LEU A 76 -16.23 9.17 15.72
N ALA A 77 -17.55 9.21 15.54
CA ALA A 77 -18.52 8.99 16.61
C ALA A 77 -18.37 7.61 17.24
N SER A 78 -18.07 6.56 16.45
CA SER A 78 -17.84 5.21 16.97
C SER A 78 -16.53 5.01 17.74
N LEU A 79 -15.61 5.98 17.67
CA LEU A 79 -14.31 5.96 18.36
C LEU A 79 -14.30 6.80 19.63
N ALA A 80 -15.31 7.67 19.82
CA ALA A 80 -15.46 8.45 21.05
C ALA A 80 -15.83 7.50 22.22
N PRO A 81 -15.30 7.74 23.44
CA PRO A 81 -15.64 6.96 24.63
C PRO A 81 -17.12 6.97 24.99
#